data_AF-A0A661K6N4-F1
#
_entry.id   AF-A0A661K6N4-F1
#
_cell.length_a   1.000
_cell.length_b   1.000
_cell.length_c   1.000
_cell.angle_alpha   90.00
_cell.angle_beta   90.00
_cell.angle_gamma   90.00
#
_symmetry.space_group_name_H-M   'P 1'
#
loop_
_entity.id
_entity.type
_entity.pdbx_description
1 polymer ?
#
loop_
_entity_poly.entity_id
_entity_poly.type
_entity_poly.pdbx_seq_one_letter_code
_entity_poly.pdbx_strand_id
1 'polypeptide(L)'
;MVAFFKKLGKEKPQDLWQQYLNKHDKPSDEALIKNAKIVAPLVIEQATALIKGLFSLCQQLDMQIDDSTYETLFLETVVFILFVIDRTTYDLLLSEDFDNMLQFITTELVEKAISPTRSKGEVSVLVNGEPVADAKEAAGKLAKLWYEKRVAKRNVFIDTLLSEVFQRVSNVCKYEKDAIGSFYNTRIVEYSKYEKILPEEDESPRGTLLWEFGEKIAALSGNPLDIAVVFYVQQTVALFLVNLPLRKLMHK
;
A
#
# COMPACT_ATOMS: atom_id res chain seq x y z
N MET A 1 -47.73 -22.13 19.35
CA MET A 1 -46.81 -22.74 18.35
C MET A 1 -47.03 -22.24 16.92
N VAL A 2 -48.25 -22.25 16.36
CA VAL A 2 -48.51 -21.79 14.97
C VAL A 2 -48.14 -20.31 14.71
N ALA A 3 -48.30 -19.43 15.70
CA ALA A 3 -47.86 -18.02 15.60
C ALA A 3 -46.33 -17.82 15.66
N PHE A 4 -45.59 -18.76 16.26
CA PHE A 4 -44.12 -18.73 16.33
C PHE A 4 -43.52 -19.09 14.97
N PHE A 5 -44.08 -20.10 14.29
CA PHE A 5 -43.66 -20.51 12.95
C PHE A 5 -44.02 -19.49 11.85
N LYS A 6 -45.11 -18.71 12.01
CA LYS A 6 -45.42 -17.58 11.09
C LYS A 6 -44.40 -16.43 11.16
N LYS A 7 -43.61 -16.33 12.24
CA LYS A 7 -42.61 -15.27 12.42
C LYS A 7 -41.25 -15.61 11.78
N LEU A 8 -40.95 -16.90 11.64
CA LEU A 8 -39.70 -17.42 11.02
C LEU A 8 -39.69 -17.34 9.49
N GLY A 9 -40.86 -17.25 8.83
CA GLY A 9 -40.97 -17.22 7.36
C GLY A 9 -40.84 -15.84 6.71
N LYS A 10 -40.35 -14.82 7.42
CA LYS A 10 -40.26 -13.43 6.91
C LYS A 10 -38.95 -12.71 7.22
N GLU A 11 -37.90 -13.44 7.56
CA GLU A 11 -36.59 -12.80 7.63
C GLU A 11 -36.16 -12.42 6.22
N LYS A 12 -36.01 -11.11 5.98
CA LYS A 12 -35.47 -10.61 4.72
C LYS A 12 -34.08 -11.25 4.53
N PRO A 13 -33.72 -11.63 3.30
CA PRO A 13 -32.38 -12.11 3.02
C PRO A 13 -31.35 -11.13 3.58
N GLN A 14 -30.42 -11.63 4.37
CA GLN A 14 -29.38 -10.81 4.98
C GLN A 14 -28.20 -10.69 4.02
N ASP A 15 -27.85 -9.46 3.63
CA ASP A 15 -26.64 -9.18 2.87
C ASP A 15 -25.44 -9.15 3.81
N LEU A 16 -24.58 -10.17 3.71
CA LEU A 16 -23.40 -10.31 4.56
C LEU A 16 -22.37 -9.21 4.29
N TRP A 17 -22.32 -8.69 3.06
CA TRP A 17 -21.38 -7.64 2.70
C TRP A 17 -21.72 -6.32 3.40
N GLN A 18 -23.00 -5.92 3.38
CA GLN A 18 -23.44 -4.71 4.08
C GLN A 18 -23.21 -4.78 5.60
N GLN A 19 -23.38 -5.96 6.20
CA GLN A 19 -23.09 -6.15 7.63
C GLN A 19 -21.60 -6.02 7.94
N TYR A 20 -20.74 -6.60 7.10
CA TYR A 20 -19.29 -6.45 7.22
C TYR A 20 -18.89 -4.98 7.10
N LEU A 21 -19.40 -4.26 6.10
CA LEU A 21 -19.10 -2.84 5.90
C LEU A 21 -19.48 -1.98 7.11
N ASN A 22 -20.68 -2.17 7.67
CA ASN A 22 -21.13 -1.40 8.83
C ASN A 22 -20.23 -1.59 10.07
N LYS A 23 -19.55 -2.73 10.19
CA LYS A 23 -18.66 -3.06 11.31
C LYS A 23 -17.20 -2.65 11.05
N HIS A 24 -16.75 -2.66 9.78
CA HIS A 24 -15.32 -2.65 9.44
C HIS A 24 -14.91 -1.61 8.38
N ASP A 25 -15.82 -0.80 7.84
CA ASP A 25 -15.48 0.14 6.76
C ASP A 25 -14.80 1.41 7.28
N LYS A 26 -13.47 1.35 7.39
CA LYS A 26 -12.56 2.48 7.56
C LYS A 26 -11.33 2.29 6.68
N PRO A 27 -10.68 3.36 6.17
CA PRO A 27 -11.04 4.79 6.17
C PRO A 27 -11.95 5.19 4.98
N SER A 28 -12.50 6.42 4.97
CA SER A 28 -13.26 6.97 3.81
C SER A 28 -12.34 7.56 2.73
N ASP A 29 -12.87 7.75 1.52
CA ASP A 29 -12.10 8.33 0.40
C ASP A 29 -11.62 9.75 0.73
N GLU A 30 -12.44 10.59 1.39
CA GLU A 30 -12.01 11.94 1.80
C GLU A 30 -10.88 11.91 2.82
N ALA A 31 -10.91 10.95 3.76
CA ALA A 31 -9.84 10.75 4.72
C ALA A 31 -8.54 10.32 4.03
N LEU A 32 -8.63 9.39 3.07
CA LEU A 32 -7.49 8.95 2.26
C LEU A 32 -6.88 10.09 1.44
N ILE A 33 -7.72 10.90 0.77
CA ILE A 33 -7.27 12.09 0.02
C ILE A 33 -6.54 13.07 0.95
N LYS A 34 -7.11 13.35 2.13
CA LYS A 34 -6.49 14.24 3.12
C LYS A 34 -5.14 13.69 3.59
N ASN A 35 -5.06 12.38 3.85
CA ASN A 35 -3.83 11.74 4.29
C ASN A 35 -2.75 11.76 3.20
N ALA A 36 -3.12 11.51 1.93
CA ALA A 36 -2.19 11.61 0.81
C ALA A 36 -1.56 13.02 0.72
N LYS A 37 -2.37 14.07 0.90
CA LYS A 37 -1.89 15.47 0.94
C LYS A 37 -0.95 15.78 2.12
N ILE A 38 -1.11 15.07 3.24
CA ILE A 38 -0.20 15.17 4.39
C ILE A 38 1.13 14.45 4.10
N VAL A 39 1.08 13.31 3.42
CA VAL A 39 2.26 12.48 3.11
C VAL A 39 3.11 13.10 1.99
N ALA A 40 2.48 13.70 0.97
CA ALA A 40 3.18 14.29 -0.17
C ALA A 40 4.36 15.24 0.18
N PRO A 41 4.21 16.24 1.08
CA PRO A 41 5.34 17.09 1.45
C PRO A 41 6.45 16.33 2.19
N LEU A 42 6.12 15.29 2.98
CA LEU A 42 7.10 14.46 3.69
C LEU A 42 7.98 13.66 2.72
N VAL A 43 7.40 13.19 1.60
CA VAL A 43 8.17 12.52 0.53
C VAL A 43 9.21 13.47 -0.05
N ILE A 44 8.82 14.71 -0.35
CA ILE A 44 9.73 15.72 -0.92
C ILE A 44 10.80 16.14 0.09
N GLU A 45 10.41 16.39 1.34
CA GLU A 45 11.33 16.75 2.42
C GLU A 45 12.38 15.66 2.63
N GLN A 46 11.95 14.39 2.67
CA GLN A 46 12.86 13.28 2.83
C GLN A 46 13.79 13.10 1.64
N ALA A 47 13.27 13.14 0.41
CA ALA A 47 14.12 13.06 -0.77
C ALA A 47 15.17 14.18 -0.76
N THR A 48 14.76 15.40 -0.41
CA THR A 48 15.67 16.54 -0.27
C THR A 48 16.73 16.31 0.81
N ALA A 49 16.35 15.79 1.98
CA ALA A 49 17.27 15.52 3.09
C ALA A 49 18.30 14.44 2.72
N LEU A 50 17.84 13.35 2.08
CA LEU A 50 18.70 12.28 1.60
C LEU A 50 19.71 12.81 0.59
N ILE A 51 19.25 13.55 -0.43
CA ILE A 51 20.14 14.14 -1.43
C ILE A 51 21.14 15.11 -0.79
N LYS A 52 20.72 16.00 0.11
CA LYS A 52 21.65 16.92 0.79
C LYS A 52 22.77 16.21 1.55
N GLY A 53 22.44 15.12 2.24
CA GLY A 53 23.47 14.36 2.95
C GLY A 53 24.33 13.52 2.01
N LEU A 54 23.78 12.99 0.90
CA LEU A 54 24.58 12.39 -0.17
C LEU A 54 25.58 13.37 -0.76
N PHE A 55 25.15 14.60 -1.03
CA PHE A 55 26.04 15.66 -1.51
C PHE A 55 27.15 15.96 -0.51
N SER A 56 26.82 16.03 0.78
CA SER A 56 27.80 16.23 1.84
C SER A 56 28.83 15.08 1.88
N LEU A 57 28.36 13.84 1.73
CA LEU A 57 29.21 12.66 1.66
C LEU A 57 30.10 12.66 0.40
N CYS A 58 29.53 12.97 -0.77
CA CYS A 58 30.26 13.02 -2.03
C CYS A 58 31.33 14.13 -2.01
N GLN A 59 31.05 15.29 -1.42
CA GLN A 59 32.05 16.34 -1.20
C GLN A 59 33.20 15.88 -0.30
N GLN A 60 32.91 15.10 0.75
CA GLN A 60 33.96 14.51 1.61
C GLN A 60 34.83 13.49 0.88
N LEU A 61 34.28 12.87 -0.17
CA LEU A 61 34.95 11.90 -1.04
C LEU A 61 35.57 12.55 -2.29
N ASP A 62 35.61 13.88 -2.38
CA ASP A 62 36.10 14.65 -3.54
C ASP A 62 35.38 14.31 -4.87
N MET A 63 34.09 13.98 -4.76
CA MET A 63 33.22 13.66 -5.89
C MET A 63 32.39 14.88 -6.29
N GLN A 64 32.40 15.22 -7.59
CA GLN A 64 31.58 16.29 -8.13
C GLN A 64 30.26 15.73 -8.67
N ILE A 65 29.15 16.31 -8.21
CA ILE A 65 27.82 16.03 -8.73
C ILE A 65 27.33 17.29 -9.44
N ASP A 66 27.07 17.18 -10.73
CA ASP A 66 26.49 18.27 -11.52
C ASP A 66 24.96 18.39 -11.32
N ASP A 67 24.38 19.47 -11.82
CA ASP A 67 22.93 19.75 -11.70
C ASP A 67 22.07 18.65 -12.33
N SER A 68 22.52 18.05 -13.44
CA SER A 68 21.78 16.98 -14.13
C SER A 68 21.74 15.70 -13.29
N THR A 69 22.86 15.37 -12.65
CA THR A 69 22.99 14.23 -11.76
C THR A 69 22.21 14.47 -10.48
N TYR A 70 22.19 15.70 -9.94
CA TYR A 70 21.32 16.10 -8.84
C TYR A 70 19.84 15.81 -9.17
N GLU A 71 19.35 16.30 -10.31
CA GLU A 71 17.95 16.13 -10.71
C GLU A 71 17.58 14.65 -10.88
N THR A 72 18.49 13.86 -11.47
CA THR A 72 18.30 12.42 -11.64
C THR A 72 18.26 11.69 -10.31
N LEU A 73 19.21 11.96 -9.40
CA LEU A 73 19.26 11.38 -8.06
C LEU A 73 18.00 11.73 -7.26
N PHE A 74 17.56 12.98 -7.33
CA PHE A 74 16.35 13.44 -6.65
C PHE A 74 15.12 12.70 -7.17
N LEU A 75 14.94 12.62 -8.50
CA LEU A 75 13.81 11.95 -9.11
C LEU A 75 13.80 10.44 -8.79
N GLU A 76 14.95 9.78 -8.88
CA GLU A 76 15.10 8.35 -8.53
C GLU A 76 14.73 8.11 -7.06
N THR A 77 15.16 9.00 -6.16
CA THR A 77 14.84 8.92 -4.71
C THR A 77 13.36 9.12 -4.44
N VAL A 78 12.72 10.11 -5.07
CA VAL A 78 11.27 10.35 -4.90
C VAL A 78 10.47 9.14 -5.38
N VAL A 79 10.80 8.60 -6.54
CA VAL A 79 10.10 7.43 -7.10
C VAL A 79 10.31 6.18 -6.26
N PHE A 80 11.52 5.97 -5.75
CA PHE A 80 11.78 4.90 -4.79
C PHE A 80 10.91 5.02 -3.54
N ILE A 81 10.85 6.21 -2.92
CA ILE A 81 10.03 6.45 -1.73
C ILE A 81 8.55 6.19 -2.03
N LEU A 82 8.04 6.69 -3.15
CA LEU A 82 6.67 6.45 -3.59
C LEU A 82 6.36 4.96 -3.75
N PHE A 83 7.26 4.20 -4.37
CA PHE A 83 7.10 2.76 -4.54
C PHE A 83 7.03 2.03 -3.19
N VAL A 84 7.89 2.39 -2.24
CA VAL A 84 7.87 1.78 -0.90
C VAL A 84 6.59 2.15 -0.15
N ILE A 85 6.12 3.40 -0.24
CA ILE A 85 4.85 3.83 0.36
C ILE A 85 3.70 3.04 -0.24
N ASP A 86 3.68 2.88 -1.56
CA ASP A 86 2.65 2.13 -2.27
C ASP A 86 2.57 0.68 -1.78
N ARG A 87 3.71 0.00 -1.76
CA ARG A 87 3.81 -1.38 -1.28
C ARG A 87 3.41 -1.51 0.19
N THR A 88 3.89 -0.62 1.05
CA THR A 88 3.52 -0.61 2.48
C THR A 88 2.03 -0.33 2.67
N THR A 89 1.44 0.54 1.85
CA THR A 89 0.00 0.86 1.88
C THR A 89 -0.82 -0.35 1.45
N TYR A 90 -0.37 -1.06 0.42
CA TYR A 90 -0.97 -2.32 -0.01
C TYR A 90 -0.95 -3.36 1.11
N ASP A 91 0.21 -3.56 1.75
CA ASP A 91 0.36 -4.51 2.85
C ASP A 91 -0.49 -4.12 4.07
N LEU A 92 -0.54 -2.83 4.44
CA LEU A 92 -1.37 -2.36 5.56
C LEU A 92 -2.87 -2.50 5.31
N LEU A 93 -3.31 -2.24 4.08
CA LEU A 93 -4.73 -2.35 3.72
C LEU A 93 -5.19 -3.80 3.55
N LEU A 94 -4.26 -4.73 3.29
CA LEU A 94 -4.59 -6.13 3.04
C LEU A 94 -4.29 -7.08 4.20
N SER A 95 -3.21 -6.90 4.96
CA SER A 95 -2.76 -7.91 5.92
C SER A 95 -3.64 -8.04 7.16
N GLU A 96 -3.88 -6.97 7.90
CA GLU A 96 -4.59 -7.05 9.20
C GLU A 96 -6.12 -7.23 9.03
N ASP A 97 -6.69 -6.74 7.94
CA ASP A 97 -8.14 -6.82 7.70
C ASP A 97 -8.59 -8.11 7.02
N PHE A 98 -7.68 -8.82 6.32
CA PHE A 98 -8.02 -10.09 5.67
C PHE A 98 -8.28 -11.18 6.69
N ASP A 99 -7.46 -11.31 7.73
CA ASP A 99 -7.68 -12.30 8.79
C ASP A 99 -8.96 -12.02 9.57
N ASN A 100 -9.23 -10.74 9.87
CA ASN A 100 -10.50 -10.31 10.48
C ASN A 100 -11.70 -10.63 9.57
N MET A 101 -11.54 -10.46 8.25
CA MET A 101 -12.54 -10.80 7.26
C MET A 101 -12.76 -12.31 7.15
N LEU A 102 -11.70 -13.12 7.12
CA LEU A 102 -11.77 -14.57 7.16
C LEU A 102 -12.43 -15.05 8.45
N GLN A 103 -12.12 -14.44 9.59
CA GLN A 103 -12.75 -14.75 10.87
C GLN A 103 -14.23 -14.36 10.88
N PHE A 104 -14.60 -13.20 10.29
CA PHE A 104 -15.99 -12.80 10.13
C PHE A 104 -16.75 -13.77 9.22
N ILE A 105 -16.20 -14.11 8.05
CA ILE A 105 -16.75 -15.08 7.12
C ILE A 105 -16.92 -16.43 7.83
N THR A 106 -15.89 -16.90 8.53
CA THR A 106 -15.93 -18.17 9.24
C THR A 106 -17.00 -18.14 10.32
N THR A 107 -16.99 -17.14 11.21
CA THR A 107 -17.98 -17.01 12.29
C THR A 107 -19.41 -16.91 11.74
N GLU A 108 -19.68 -15.98 10.82
CA GLU A 108 -21.03 -15.73 10.33
C GLU A 108 -21.56 -16.85 9.42
N LEU A 109 -20.72 -17.43 8.55
CA LEU A 109 -21.14 -18.54 7.70
C LEU A 109 -21.27 -19.84 8.49
N VAL A 110 -20.37 -20.13 9.43
CA VAL A 110 -20.41 -21.35 10.25
C VAL A 110 -21.56 -21.28 11.26
N GLU A 111 -21.76 -20.17 11.97
CA GLU A 111 -22.88 -20.03 12.92
C GLU A 111 -24.24 -20.09 12.21
N LYS A 112 -24.36 -19.53 10.99
CA LYS A 112 -25.61 -19.55 10.23
C LYS A 112 -25.82 -20.85 9.44
N ALA A 113 -24.76 -21.59 9.10
CA ALA A 113 -24.84 -22.89 8.43
C ALA A 113 -25.00 -24.08 9.41
N ILE A 114 -24.42 -24.00 10.61
CA ILE A 114 -24.48 -25.07 11.64
C ILE A 114 -25.75 -24.98 12.50
N SER A 115 -26.56 -23.91 12.41
CA SER A 115 -27.85 -23.85 13.11
C SER A 115 -28.74 -25.06 12.73
N PRO A 116 -28.99 -26.03 13.63
CA PRO A 116 -29.55 -27.35 13.29
C PRO A 116 -31.03 -27.37 12.86
N THR A 117 -31.63 -26.21 12.57
CA THR A 117 -33.09 -26.04 12.49
C THR A 117 -33.63 -25.80 11.08
N ARG A 118 -32.93 -26.17 10.00
CA ARG A 118 -33.47 -26.01 8.63
C ARG A 118 -34.31 -27.21 8.18
N SER A 119 -35.46 -27.36 8.81
CA SER A 119 -36.59 -28.07 8.20
C SER A 119 -37.13 -27.25 7.01
N LYS A 120 -36.79 -27.65 5.79
CA LYS A 120 -37.54 -27.38 4.53
C LYS A 120 -37.74 -25.93 4.04
N GLY A 121 -37.04 -24.94 4.58
CA GLY A 121 -36.99 -23.59 3.99
C GLY A 121 -35.57 -23.22 3.60
N GLU A 122 -35.29 -23.14 2.30
CA GLU A 122 -34.02 -22.59 1.77
C GLU A 122 -33.90 -21.13 2.21
N VAL A 123 -33.10 -20.85 3.24
CA VAL A 123 -32.68 -19.47 3.50
C VAL A 123 -31.60 -19.16 2.48
N SER A 124 -31.94 -18.31 1.52
CA SER A 124 -30.99 -17.74 0.58
C SER A 124 -30.09 -16.74 1.30
N VAL A 125 -28.79 -17.02 1.32
CA VAL A 125 -27.77 -16.02 1.67
C VAL A 125 -27.58 -15.13 0.45
N LEU A 126 -27.48 -13.82 0.66
CA LEU A 126 -27.10 -12.89 -0.39
C LEU A 126 -25.69 -12.36 -0.14
N VAL A 127 -24.93 -12.21 -1.22
CA VAL A 127 -23.69 -11.44 -1.24
C VAL A 127 -23.88 -10.32 -2.25
N ASN A 128 -23.94 -9.06 -1.79
CA ASN A 128 -24.19 -7.89 -2.63
C ASN A 128 -25.49 -8.02 -3.46
N GLY A 129 -26.57 -8.47 -2.82
CA GLY A 129 -27.87 -8.68 -3.46
C GLY A 129 -28.00 -9.96 -4.31
N GLU A 130 -26.92 -10.72 -4.55
CA GLU A 130 -26.95 -11.96 -5.33
C GLU A 130 -27.08 -13.21 -4.44
N PRO A 131 -27.96 -14.16 -4.77
CA PRO A 131 -28.00 -15.45 -4.09
C PRO A 131 -26.71 -16.24 -4.33
N VAL A 132 -26.30 -17.01 -3.32
CA VAL A 132 -25.15 -17.92 -3.38
C VAL A 132 -25.59 -19.34 -3.02
N ALA A 133 -25.04 -20.33 -3.72
CA ALA A 133 -25.46 -21.72 -3.61
C ALA A 133 -24.96 -22.39 -2.32
N ASP A 134 -23.75 -22.02 -1.87
CA ASP A 134 -23.16 -22.56 -0.65
C ASP A 134 -22.20 -21.56 0.03
N ALA A 135 -21.70 -21.97 1.21
CA ALA A 135 -20.80 -21.15 2.02
C ALA A 135 -19.43 -20.91 1.37
N LYS A 136 -18.95 -21.82 0.52
CA LYS A 136 -17.67 -21.67 -0.18
C LYS A 136 -17.78 -20.61 -1.28
N GLU A 137 -18.87 -20.63 -2.05
CA GLU A 137 -19.19 -19.60 -3.03
C GLU A 137 -19.38 -18.24 -2.35
N ALA A 138 -20.11 -18.19 -1.24
CA ALA A 138 -20.30 -16.98 -0.45
C ALA A 138 -18.96 -16.40 0.02
N ALA A 139 -18.07 -17.24 0.57
CA ALA A 139 -16.76 -16.83 1.05
C ALA A 139 -15.88 -16.31 -0.09
N GLY A 140 -15.87 -16.99 -1.25
CA GLY A 140 -15.13 -16.56 -2.43
C GLY A 140 -15.60 -15.21 -2.98
N LYS A 141 -16.92 -14.99 -3.08
CA LYS A 141 -17.48 -13.71 -3.53
C LYS A 141 -17.16 -12.57 -2.53
N LEU A 142 -17.29 -12.82 -1.23
CA LEU A 142 -16.97 -11.84 -0.19
C LEU A 142 -15.48 -11.47 -0.17
N ALA A 143 -14.58 -12.46 -0.26
CA ALA A 143 -13.14 -12.22 -0.33
C ALA A 143 -12.75 -11.39 -1.57
N LYS A 144 -13.37 -11.68 -2.72
CA LYS A 144 -13.16 -10.90 -3.96
C LYS A 144 -13.63 -9.45 -3.80
N LEU A 145 -14.87 -9.23 -3.34
CA LEU A 145 -15.41 -7.87 -3.13
C LEU A 145 -14.59 -7.07 -2.11
N TRP A 146 -14.13 -7.74 -1.06
CA TRP A 146 -13.25 -7.16 -0.07
C TRP A 146 -11.92 -6.71 -0.68
N TYR A 147 -11.28 -7.58 -1.47
CA TYR A 147 -10.04 -7.27 -2.17
C TYR A 147 -10.21 -6.09 -3.13
N GLU A 148 -11.24 -6.12 -3.98
CA GLU A 148 -11.54 -5.05 -4.94
C GLU A 148 -11.76 -3.70 -4.25
N LYS A 149 -12.48 -3.67 -3.13
CA LYS A 149 -12.71 -2.44 -2.36
C LYS A 149 -11.43 -1.90 -1.72
N ARG A 150 -10.55 -2.77 -1.22
CA ARG A 150 -9.26 -2.36 -0.64
C ARG A 150 -8.30 -1.84 -1.70
N VAL A 151 -8.25 -2.49 -2.87
CA VAL A 151 -7.51 -1.99 -4.03
C VAL A 151 -8.02 -0.63 -4.46
N ALA A 152 -9.35 -0.42 -4.52
CA ALA A 152 -9.93 0.88 -4.86
C ALA A 152 -9.49 1.98 -3.87
N LYS A 153 -9.54 1.70 -2.56
CA LYS A 153 -9.07 2.64 -1.52
C LYS A 153 -7.58 2.95 -1.64
N ARG A 154 -6.74 1.93 -1.88
CA ARG A 154 -5.32 2.13 -2.17
C ARG A 154 -5.15 3.08 -3.35
N ASN A 155 -5.85 2.85 -4.45
CA ASN A 155 -5.71 3.67 -5.65
C ASN A 155 -6.11 5.13 -5.39
N VAL A 156 -7.20 5.38 -4.65
CA VAL A 156 -7.58 6.75 -4.23
C VAL A 156 -6.43 7.45 -3.50
N PHE A 157 -5.79 6.76 -2.56
CA PHE A 157 -4.65 7.31 -1.82
C PHE A 157 -3.42 7.53 -2.71
N ILE A 158 -3.02 6.52 -3.50
CA ILE A 158 -1.81 6.55 -4.32
C ILE A 158 -1.94 7.53 -5.48
N ASP A 159 -3.07 7.57 -6.18
CA ASP A 159 -3.29 8.51 -7.28
C ASP A 159 -3.26 9.96 -6.79
N THR A 160 -3.85 10.22 -5.62
CA THR A 160 -3.78 11.54 -4.97
C THR A 160 -2.34 11.88 -4.57
N LEU A 161 -1.63 10.93 -3.96
CA LEU A 161 -0.25 11.12 -3.53
C LEU A 161 0.67 11.42 -4.73
N LEU A 162 0.54 10.64 -5.81
CA LEU A 162 1.31 10.83 -7.04
C LEU A 162 1.04 12.19 -7.67
N SER A 163 -0.23 12.59 -7.78
CA SER A 163 -0.59 13.91 -8.32
C SER A 163 0.05 15.06 -7.53
N GLU A 164 -0.01 15.00 -6.20
CA GLU A 164 0.58 15.99 -5.30
C GLU A 164 2.12 15.99 -5.35
N VAL A 165 2.75 14.80 -5.36
CA VAL A 165 4.21 14.68 -5.43
C VAL A 165 4.71 15.12 -6.80
N PHE A 166 4.09 14.72 -7.91
CA PHE A 166 4.52 15.11 -9.25
C PHE A 166 4.40 16.62 -9.47
N GLN A 167 3.34 17.25 -8.94
CA GLN A 167 3.23 18.70 -8.95
C GLN A 167 4.36 19.40 -8.17
N ARG A 168 4.81 18.80 -7.06
CA ARG A 168 5.92 19.35 -6.28
C ARG A 168 7.26 19.12 -6.95
N VAL A 169 7.49 17.92 -7.50
CA VAL A 169 8.69 17.59 -8.26
C VAL A 169 8.81 18.50 -9.47
N SER A 170 7.74 18.76 -10.23
CA SER A 170 7.78 19.68 -11.39
C SER A 170 8.12 21.13 -11.02
N ASN A 171 7.94 21.50 -9.75
CA ASN A 171 8.32 22.82 -9.26
C ASN A 171 9.80 22.87 -8.82
N VAL A 172 10.39 21.72 -8.51
CA VAL A 172 11.79 21.59 -8.05
C VAL A 172 12.71 21.24 -9.22
N CYS A 173 12.34 20.22 -9.98
CA CYS A 173 13.01 19.76 -11.19
C CYS A 173 12.23 20.28 -12.40
N LYS A 174 12.94 20.68 -13.45
CA LYS A 174 12.32 21.23 -14.68
C LYS A 174 11.63 20.16 -15.55
N TYR A 175 11.19 19.06 -14.95
CA TYR A 175 10.51 17.97 -15.63
C TYR A 175 9.00 18.23 -15.70
N GLU A 176 8.44 17.95 -16.86
CA GLU A 176 6.99 17.91 -17.04
C GLU A 176 6.39 16.70 -16.29
N LYS A 177 5.14 16.85 -15.82
CA LYS A 177 4.45 15.78 -15.07
C LYS A 177 4.40 14.46 -15.83
N ASP A 178 4.21 14.51 -17.15
CA ASP A 178 4.12 13.31 -17.98
C ASP A 178 5.46 12.57 -18.06
N ALA A 179 6.58 13.31 -18.09
CA ALA A 179 7.91 12.74 -18.04
C ALA A 179 8.17 12.06 -16.67
N ILE A 180 7.77 12.71 -15.57
CA ILE A 180 7.85 12.13 -14.22
C ILE A 180 6.99 10.86 -14.13
N GLY A 181 5.77 10.87 -14.66
CA GLY A 181 4.87 9.72 -14.68
C GLY A 181 5.43 8.54 -15.50
N SER A 182 6.00 8.82 -16.67
CA SER A 182 6.67 7.80 -17.49
C SER A 182 7.86 7.17 -16.77
N PHE A 183 8.67 8.00 -16.12
CA PHE A 183 9.79 7.55 -15.30
C PHE A 183 9.33 6.69 -14.12
N TYR A 184 8.31 7.14 -13.38
CA TYR A 184 7.69 6.39 -12.30
C TYR A 184 7.21 5.00 -12.75
N ASN A 185 6.47 4.93 -13.86
CA ASN A 185 5.96 3.66 -14.40
C ASN A 185 7.10 2.70 -14.76
N THR A 186 8.17 3.21 -15.37
CA THR A 186 9.36 2.41 -15.69
C THR A 186 9.98 1.81 -14.43
N ARG A 187 10.12 2.62 -13.37
CA ARG A 187 10.72 2.20 -12.12
C ARG A 187 9.84 1.26 -11.30
N ILE A 188 8.52 1.37 -11.34
CA ILE A 188 7.65 0.36 -10.70
C ILE A 188 7.92 -1.02 -11.29
N VAL A 189 7.99 -1.13 -12.62
CA VAL A 189 8.27 -2.41 -13.29
C VAL A 189 9.65 -2.94 -12.91
N GLU A 190 10.64 -2.05 -12.76
CA GLU A 190 11.97 -2.43 -12.29
C GLU A 190 11.95 -2.91 -10.83
N TYR A 191 11.37 -2.13 -9.92
CA TYR A 191 11.37 -2.38 -8.48
C TYR A 191 10.45 -3.53 -8.05
N SER A 192 9.40 -3.81 -8.82
CA SER A 192 8.50 -4.95 -8.58
C SER A 192 9.18 -6.32 -8.71
N LYS A 193 10.37 -6.38 -9.31
CA LYS A 193 11.16 -7.61 -9.41
C LYS A 193 11.73 -8.07 -8.07
N TYR A 194 11.80 -7.16 -7.09
CA TYR A 194 12.39 -7.45 -5.78
C TYR A 194 11.31 -7.89 -4.80
N GLU A 195 11.41 -9.14 -4.36
CA GLU A 195 10.47 -9.73 -3.43
C GLU A 195 10.54 -9.09 -2.05
N LYS A 196 11.70 -8.58 -1.60
CA LYS A 196 11.85 -7.99 -0.27
C LYS A 196 12.34 -6.55 -0.33
N ILE A 197 11.78 -5.68 0.52
CA ILE A 197 12.25 -4.30 0.69
C ILE A 197 13.54 -4.29 1.51
N LEU A 198 13.54 -5.02 2.62
CA LEU A 198 14.62 -5.16 3.60
C LEU A 198 14.97 -6.65 3.76
N PRO A 199 16.22 -6.98 4.14
CA PRO A 199 16.58 -8.35 4.49
C PRO A 199 15.93 -8.77 5.81
N GLU A 200 15.73 -10.07 5.98
CA GLU A 200 15.39 -10.68 7.28
C GLU A 200 16.61 -10.80 8.21
N GLU A 201 16.36 -11.11 9.49
CA GLU A 201 17.43 -11.47 10.44
C GLU A 201 18.22 -12.65 9.86
N ASP A 202 19.53 -12.48 9.66
CA ASP A 202 20.48 -13.42 9.04
C ASP A 202 20.47 -13.53 7.49
N GLU A 203 19.68 -12.72 6.78
CA GLU A 203 19.72 -12.65 5.32
C GLU A 203 20.75 -11.62 4.82
N SER A 204 21.40 -11.91 3.68
CA SER A 204 22.24 -10.90 3.02
C SER A 204 21.38 -9.73 2.53
N PRO A 205 21.83 -8.47 2.67
CA PRO A 205 21.09 -7.34 2.10
C PRO A 205 21.11 -7.34 0.57
N ARG A 206 22.05 -8.05 -0.08
CA ARG A 206 22.15 -8.11 -1.55
C ARG A 206 20.90 -8.74 -2.17
N GLY A 207 20.43 -8.17 -3.27
CA GLY A 207 19.20 -8.60 -3.94
C GLY A 207 17.91 -8.11 -3.27
N THR A 208 17.99 -7.36 -2.16
CA THR A 208 16.84 -6.62 -1.62
C THR A 208 16.67 -5.30 -2.35
N LEU A 209 15.43 -4.82 -2.46
CA LEU A 209 15.13 -3.57 -3.15
C LEU A 209 15.94 -2.39 -2.60
N LEU A 210 16.10 -2.30 -1.27
CA LEU A 210 16.82 -1.19 -0.65
C LEU A 210 18.32 -1.23 -0.97
N TRP A 211 18.92 -2.43 -1.07
CA TRP A 211 20.31 -2.59 -1.48
C TRP A 211 20.53 -2.16 -2.92
N GLU A 212 19.69 -2.64 -3.83
CA GLU A 212 19.80 -2.36 -5.27
C GLU A 212 19.57 -0.87 -5.57
N PHE A 213 18.68 -0.23 -4.81
CA PHE A 213 18.55 1.22 -4.84
C PHE A 213 19.82 1.93 -4.35
N GLY A 214 20.42 1.48 -3.24
CA GLY A 214 21.68 2.01 -2.75
C GLY A 214 22.81 1.91 -3.78
N GLU A 215 22.97 0.75 -4.43
CA GLU A 215 23.95 0.55 -5.51
C GLU A 215 23.68 1.49 -6.69
N LYS A 216 22.42 1.67 -7.06
CA LYS A 216 22.03 2.59 -8.12
C LYS A 216 22.36 4.05 -7.80
N ILE A 217 22.10 4.48 -6.57
CA ILE A 217 22.48 5.82 -6.11
C ILE A 217 24.00 5.98 -6.12
N ALA A 218 24.75 5.00 -5.61
CA ALA A 218 26.21 5.01 -5.64
C ALA A 218 26.77 5.10 -7.07
N ALA A 219 26.15 4.35 -8.01
CA ALA A 219 26.51 4.39 -9.42
C ALA A 219 26.22 5.76 -10.05
N LEU A 220 25.06 6.36 -9.77
CA LEU A 220 24.70 7.70 -10.24
C LEU A 220 25.61 8.79 -9.67
N SER A 221 26.10 8.61 -8.44
CA SER A 221 27.09 9.51 -7.85
C SER A 221 28.49 9.36 -8.48
N GLY A 222 28.73 8.36 -9.32
CA GLY A 222 30.01 8.12 -10.01
C GLY A 222 30.91 7.08 -9.34
N ASN A 223 30.44 6.40 -8.28
CA ASN A 223 31.20 5.35 -7.60
C ASN A 223 30.32 4.14 -7.27
N PRO A 224 30.06 3.25 -8.24
CA PRO A 224 29.09 2.15 -8.12
C PRO A 224 29.42 1.11 -7.04
N LEU A 225 30.63 1.12 -6.48
CA LEU A 225 31.07 0.18 -5.45
C LEU A 225 31.34 0.85 -4.09
N ASP A 226 30.92 2.11 -3.91
CA ASP A 226 31.11 2.80 -2.65
C ASP A 226 30.10 2.30 -1.59
N ILE A 227 30.58 1.38 -0.75
CA ILE A 227 29.79 0.79 0.31
C ILE A 227 29.31 1.83 1.35
N ALA A 228 30.03 2.94 1.52
CA ALA A 228 29.64 3.99 2.45
C ALA A 228 28.42 4.74 1.93
N VAL A 229 28.37 5.02 0.61
CA VAL A 229 27.18 5.61 -0.03
C VAL A 229 25.99 4.66 0.06
N VAL A 230 26.17 3.39 -0.27
CA VAL A 230 25.10 2.38 -0.16
C VAL A 230 24.56 2.36 1.26
N PHE A 231 25.42 2.21 2.28
CA PHE A 231 24.99 2.14 3.67
C PHE A 231 24.30 3.43 4.15
N TYR A 232 24.80 4.60 3.75
CA TYR A 232 24.18 5.89 4.07
C TYR A 232 22.74 5.98 3.52
N VAL A 233 22.54 5.58 2.26
CA VAL A 233 21.22 5.54 1.63
C VAL A 233 20.30 4.60 2.41
N GLN A 234 20.78 3.39 2.71
CA GLN A 234 19.97 2.40 3.44
C GLN A 234 19.51 2.93 4.80
N GLN A 235 20.42 3.48 5.61
CA GLN A 235 20.09 4.03 6.94
C GLN A 235 19.08 5.18 6.86
N THR A 236 19.32 6.10 5.92
CA THR A 236 18.48 7.30 5.77
C THR A 236 17.06 6.94 5.34
N VAL A 237 16.93 6.02 4.38
CA VAL A 237 15.64 5.53 3.92
C VAL A 237 14.96 4.70 5.00
N ALA A 238 15.66 3.76 5.64
CA ALA A 238 15.06 2.93 6.68
C ALA A 238 14.53 3.78 7.84
N LEU A 239 15.29 4.78 8.29
CA LEU A 239 14.86 5.71 9.34
C LEU A 239 13.59 6.47 8.92
N PHE A 240 13.52 6.92 7.67
CA PHE A 240 12.31 7.58 7.17
C PHE A 240 11.10 6.64 7.17
N LEU A 241 11.26 5.42 6.66
CA LEU A 241 10.17 4.45 6.58
C LEU A 241 9.61 4.11 7.97
N VAL A 242 10.47 3.96 8.97
CA VAL A 242 10.07 3.72 10.37
C VAL A 242 9.31 4.91 10.96
N ASN A 243 9.69 6.15 10.59
CA ASN A 243 9.06 7.37 11.11
C ASN A 243 7.84 7.81 10.30
N LEU A 244 7.59 7.23 9.13
CA LEU A 244 6.45 7.59 8.30
C LEU A 244 5.15 7.12 8.99
N PRO A 245 4.21 8.02 9.29
CA PRO A 245 3.03 7.67 10.09
C PRO A 245 1.96 6.90 9.30
N LEU A 246 2.32 6.09 8.30
CA LEU A 246 1.38 5.38 7.41
C LEU A 246 0.37 4.56 8.21
N ARG A 247 0.81 3.74 9.17
CA ARG A 247 -0.11 2.96 10.01
C ARG A 247 -1.11 3.84 10.76
N LYS A 248 -0.72 5.03 11.24
CA LYS A 248 -1.65 5.95 11.91
C LYS A 248 -2.60 6.63 10.93
N LEU A 249 -2.17 6.83 9.68
CA LEU A 249 -2.97 7.49 8.65
C LEU A 249 -3.95 6.50 7.99
N MET A 250 -3.57 5.25 7.76
CA MET A 250 -4.41 4.26 7.07
C MET A 250 -5.52 3.67 7.94
N HIS A 251 -5.42 3.78 9.26
CA HIS A 251 -6.40 3.22 10.21
C HIS A 251 -7.35 4.25 10.84
N LYS A 252 -7.22 5.55 10.51
CA LYS A 252 -8.09 6.63 11.00
C LYS A 252 -9.19 6.95 9.99
#